data_AF-A0A970EU82-F1
#
_entry.id   AF-A0A970EU82-F1
#
_cell.length_a   1.000
_cell.length_b   1.000
_cell.length_c   1.000
_cell.angle_alpha   90.00
_cell.angle_beta   90.00
_cell.angle_gamma   90.00
#
_symmetry.space_group_name_H-M   'P 1'
#
loop_
_entity.id
_entity.type
_entity.pdbx_description
1 polymer ?
#
loop_
_entity_poly.entity_id
_entity_poly.type
_entity_poly.pdbx_seq_one_letter_code
_entity_poly.pdbx_strand_id
1 'polypeptide(L)'
;ERLPIHFLIDGCRKNQDIINLLKTDISNYTKEQKAEHWKTIGEAISADPDVYDDLESSFRNAVRKAVMRVSWNYRTAIPVYFPSYDKMSILLPLSFSSDTNAEVALVVERNEVSQKYTAPTILPLTIAYANARLVCKPESDWLNQRVFEPSTQDTEIDTNDINV
;
A
#
# COMPACT_ATOMS: atom_id res chain seq x y z
N GLU A 1 0.99 1.57 10.30
CA GLU A 1 -0.01 1.79 9.21
C GLU A 1 0.33 0.92 8.02
N ARG A 2 -0.67 0.48 7.26
CA ARG A 2 -0.48 -0.48 6.15
C ARG A 2 -0.85 0.08 4.79
N LEU A 3 -1.83 0.99 4.73
CA LEU A 3 -2.23 1.69 3.51
C LEU A 3 -1.73 3.14 3.55
N PRO A 4 -1.44 3.75 2.39
CA PRO A 4 -1.09 5.17 2.30
C PRO A 4 -2.22 6.07 2.79
N ILE A 5 -1.87 7.14 3.53
CA ILE A 5 -2.87 8.04 4.10
C ILE A 5 -3.68 8.78 3.04
N HIS A 6 -3.05 9.18 1.92
CA HIS A 6 -3.73 9.88 0.83
C HIS A 6 -4.80 9.00 0.17
N PHE A 7 -4.53 7.69 0.03
CA PHE A 7 -5.51 6.73 -0.47
C PHE A 7 -6.74 6.65 0.44
N LEU A 8 -6.53 6.62 1.76
CA LEU A 8 -7.63 6.62 2.73
C LEU A 8 -8.43 7.92 2.68
N ILE A 9 -7.75 9.07 2.57
CA ILE A 9 -8.41 10.38 2.48
C ILE A 9 -9.27 10.47 1.20
N ASP A 10 -8.75 10.03 0.06
CA ASP A 10 -9.51 10.04 -1.20
C ASP A 10 -10.73 9.12 -1.16
N GLY A 11 -10.56 7.90 -0.64
CA GLY A 11 -11.67 6.95 -0.49
C GLY A 11 -12.74 7.40 0.51
N CYS A 12 -12.35 8.13 1.56
CA CYS A 12 -13.27 8.65 2.58
C CYS A 12 -13.81 10.05 2.27
N ARG A 13 -13.61 10.60 1.07
CA ARG A 13 -13.96 11.99 0.72
C ARG A 13 -15.42 12.39 0.96
N LYS A 14 -16.34 11.41 0.95
CA LYS A 14 -17.78 11.62 1.15
C LYS A 14 -18.14 11.85 2.63
N ASN A 15 -17.28 11.45 3.56
CA ASN A 15 -17.52 11.52 4.99
C ASN A 15 -16.45 12.35 5.71
N GLN A 16 -16.81 13.59 6.02
CA GLN A 16 -15.88 14.58 6.59
C GLN A 16 -15.39 14.18 7.99
N ASP A 17 -16.20 13.46 8.77
CA ASP A 17 -15.82 13.03 10.11
C ASP A 17 -14.67 12.03 10.06
N ILE A 18 -14.73 11.06 9.13
CA ILE A 18 -13.64 10.10 8.90
C ILE A 18 -12.37 10.81 8.43
N ILE A 19 -12.50 11.81 7.55
CA ILE A 19 -11.34 12.61 7.10
C ILE A 19 -10.69 13.36 8.26
N ASN A 20 -11.49 13.93 9.15
CA ASN A 20 -10.98 14.64 10.33
C ASN A 20 -10.24 13.68 11.28
N LEU A 21 -10.76 12.46 11.47
CA LEU A 21 -10.10 11.39 12.22
C LEU A 21 -8.77 10.97 11.57
N LEU A 22 -8.73 10.84 10.24
CA LEU A 22 -7.52 10.51 9.47
C LEU A 22 -6.45 11.61 9.56
N LYS A 23 -6.84 12.88 9.67
CA LYS A 23 -5.93 14.03 9.78
C LYS A 23 -5.49 14.34 11.21
N THR A 24 -6.01 13.60 12.20
CA THR A 24 -5.64 13.80 13.61
C THR A 24 -4.16 13.46 13.81
N ASP A 25 -3.42 14.36 14.44
CA ASP A 25 -2.03 14.09 14.80
C ASP A 25 -1.96 13.09 15.96
N ILE A 26 -1.51 11.88 15.64
CA ILE A 26 -1.35 10.77 16.58
C ILE A 26 0.12 10.57 17.00
N SER A 27 1.01 11.53 16.72
CA SER A 27 2.45 11.41 17.03
C SER A 27 2.70 11.13 18.51
N ASN A 28 1.93 11.77 19.38
CA ASN A 28 2.04 11.65 20.84
C ASN A 28 1.29 10.44 21.44
N TYR A 29 0.57 9.66 20.63
CA TYR A 29 -0.22 8.53 21.13
C TYR A 29 0.65 7.34 21.52
N THR A 30 0.27 6.63 22.57
CA THR A 30 0.83 5.31 22.89
C THR A 30 0.45 4.28 21.82
N LYS A 31 1.10 3.11 21.85
CA LYS A 31 0.81 2.03 20.90
C LYS A 31 -0.65 1.58 20.99
N GLU A 32 -1.20 1.52 22.19
CA GLU A 32 -2.59 1.15 22.48
C GLU A 32 -3.55 2.21 21.97
N GLN A 33 -3.24 3.49 22.20
CA GLN A 33 -4.05 4.61 21.70
C GLN A 33 -4.07 4.65 20.17
N LYS A 34 -2.93 4.41 19.51
CA LYS A 34 -2.86 4.29 18.05
C LYS A 34 -3.71 3.14 17.55
N ALA A 35 -3.68 1.99 18.22
CA ALA A 35 -4.48 0.83 17.84
C ALA A 35 -5.98 1.12 17.95
N GLU A 36 -6.41 1.76 19.04
CA GLU A 36 -7.82 2.14 19.22
C GLU A 36 -8.25 3.20 18.20
N HIS A 37 -7.42 4.20 17.92
CA HIS A 37 -7.69 5.22 16.91
C HIS A 37 -7.94 4.61 15.52
N TRP A 38 -7.06 3.71 15.08
CA TRP A 38 -7.22 3.02 13.80
C TRP A 38 -8.42 2.07 13.77
N LYS A 39 -8.77 1.49 14.92
CA LYS A 39 -9.97 0.66 15.06
C LYS A 39 -11.24 1.50 14.91
N THR A 40 -11.32 2.66 15.57
CA THR A 40 -12.45 3.60 15.42
C THR A 40 -12.63 4.05 13.96
N ILE A 41 -11.53 4.35 13.25
CA ILE A 41 -11.59 4.68 11.82
C ILE A 41 -12.16 3.51 11.02
N GLY A 42 -11.71 2.28 11.27
CA GLY A 42 -12.19 1.09 10.58
C GLY A 42 -13.67 0.80 10.82
N GLU A 43 -14.15 1.02 12.06
CA GLU A 43 -15.56 0.90 12.42
C GLU A 43 -16.41 1.97 11.72
N ALA A 44 -15.93 3.22 11.67
CA ALA A 44 -16.62 4.31 10.97
C ALA A 44 -16.72 4.06 9.45
N ILE A 45 -15.65 3.58 8.81
CA ILE A 45 -15.65 3.18 7.40
C ILE A 45 -16.64 2.04 7.16
N SER A 46 -16.68 1.04 8.05
CA SER A 46 -17.57 -0.12 7.90
C SER A 46 -19.05 0.22 8.11
N ALA A 47 -19.34 1.30 8.84
CA ALA A 47 -20.70 1.77 9.09
C ALA A 47 -21.27 2.62 7.93
N ASP A 48 -20.43 3.10 7.01
CA ASP A 48 -20.78 3.94 5.87
C ASP A 48 -20.59 3.16 4.56
N PRO A 49 -21.68 2.59 3.97
CA PRO A 49 -21.58 1.78 2.76
C PRO A 49 -20.99 2.52 1.56
N ASP A 50 -21.27 3.82 1.41
CA ASP A 50 -20.80 4.60 0.26
C ASP A 50 -19.27 4.80 0.31
N VAL A 51 -18.73 5.03 1.51
CA VAL A 51 -17.28 5.13 1.74
C VAL A 51 -16.61 3.78 1.58
N TYR A 52 -17.22 2.71 2.13
CA TYR A 52 -16.71 1.36 2.00
C TYR A 52 -16.61 0.93 0.53
N ASP A 53 -17.68 1.12 -0.25
CA ASP A 53 -17.73 0.73 -1.66
C ASP A 53 -16.74 1.51 -2.52
N ASP A 54 -16.55 2.81 -2.25
CA ASP A 54 -15.54 3.64 -2.92
C ASP A 54 -14.11 3.13 -2.63
N LEU A 55 -13.79 2.84 -1.37
CA LEU A 55 -12.50 2.29 -0.96
C LEU A 55 -12.25 0.91 -1.57
N GLU A 56 -13.25 0.03 -1.51
CA GLU A 56 -13.16 -1.32 -2.08
C GLU A 56 -12.92 -1.25 -3.60
N SER A 57 -13.68 -0.40 -4.30
CA SER A 57 -13.56 -0.21 -5.74
C SER A 57 -12.18 0.32 -6.13
N SER A 58 -11.68 1.31 -5.38
CA SER A 58 -10.34 1.87 -5.60
C SER A 58 -9.24 0.84 -5.34
N PHE A 59 -9.33 0.08 -4.24
CA PHE A 59 -8.39 -0.99 -3.94
C PHE A 59 -8.41 -2.09 -5.01
N ARG A 60 -9.60 -2.51 -5.48
CA ARG A 60 -9.76 -3.49 -6.54
C ARG A 60 -9.12 -3.02 -7.85
N ASN A 61 -9.23 -1.73 -8.15
CA ASN A 61 -8.56 -1.13 -9.30
C ASN A 61 -7.03 -1.20 -9.17
N ALA A 62 -6.48 -0.89 -8.00
CA ALA A 62 -5.03 -1.01 -7.74
C ALA A 62 -4.55 -2.46 -7.94
N VAL A 63 -5.30 -3.45 -7.44
CA VAL A 63 -4.99 -4.87 -7.66
C VAL A 63 -5.04 -5.23 -9.14
N ARG A 64 -6.04 -4.75 -9.89
CA ARG A 64 -6.14 -4.98 -11.33
C ARG A 64 -4.94 -4.41 -12.09
N LYS A 65 -4.51 -3.18 -11.76
CA LYS A 65 -3.30 -2.56 -12.34
C LYS A 65 -2.06 -3.43 -12.07
N ALA A 66 -1.91 -3.92 -10.84
CA ALA A 66 -0.80 -4.78 -10.45
C ALA A 66 -0.76 -6.09 -11.26
N VAL A 67 -1.91 -6.77 -11.36
CA VAL A 67 -2.05 -8.00 -12.15
C VAL A 67 -1.75 -7.76 -13.62
N MET A 68 -2.25 -6.66 -14.19
CA MET A 68 -1.90 -6.27 -15.56
C MET A 68 -0.40 -6.10 -15.73
N ARG A 69 0.27 -5.32 -14.85
CA ARG A 69 1.72 -5.10 -14.91
C ARG A 69 2.51 -6.42 -14.88
N VAL A 70 2.11 -7.36 -14.04
CA VAL A 70 2.71 -8.70 -13.95
C VAL A 70 2.48 -9.51 -15.23
N SER A 71 1.29 -9.42 -15.83
CA SER A 71 1.00 -10.12 -17.09
C SER A 71 1.86 -9.61 -18.26
N TRP A 72 2.22 -8.33 -18.25
CA TRP A 72 3.13 -7.73 -19.24
C TRP A 72 4.59 -8.10 -18.99
N ASN A 73 5.02 -8.06 -17.72
CA ASN A 73 6.38 -8.42 -17.33
C ASN A 73 6.36 -9.27 -16.05
N TYR A 74 6.60 -10.58 -16.20
CA TYR A 74 6.59 -11.53 -15.10
C TYR A 74 7.64 -11.21 -14.02
N ARG A 75 8.74 -10.52 -14.37
CA ARG A 75 9.78 -10.11 -13.39
C ARG A 75 9.29 -9.08 -12.39
N THR A 76 8.14 -8.44 -12.66
CA THR A 76 7.46 -7.54 -11.73
C THR A 76 7.05 -8.27 -10.45
N ALA A 77 6.67 -9.55 -10.56
CA ALA A 77 6.30 -10.38 -9.43
C ALA A 77 7.56 -10.85 -8.70
N ILE A 78 7.70 -10.50 -7.43
CA ILE A 78 8.92 -10.78 -6.66
C ILE A 78 8.65 -11.93 -5.69
N PRO A 79 9.41 -13.04 -5.75
CA PRO A 79 9.24 -14.13 -4.79
C PRO A 79 9.70 -13.70 -3.39
N VAL A 80 8.96 -14.15 -2.39
CA VAL A 80 9.29 -13.93 -0.97
C VAL A 80 9.02 -15.21 -0.18
N TYR A 81 9.84 -15.47 0.82
CA TYR A 81 9.67 -16.61 1.73
C TYR A 81 9.44 -16.09 3.15
N PHE A 82 8.42 -16.62 3.82
CA PHE A 82 8.10 -16.31 5.21
C PHE A 82 8.48 -17.51 6.11
N PRO A 83 9.62 -17.45 6.83
CA PRO A 83 10.09 -18.58 7.64
C PRO A 83 9.13 -18.98 8.76
N SER A 84 8.37 -18.03 9.32
CA SER A 84 7.45 -18.28 10.44
C SER A 84 6.32 -19.25 10.10
N TYR A 85 5.97 -19.38 8.82
CA TYR A 85 4.91 -20.28 8.35
C TYR A 85 5.40 -21.22 7.24
N ASP A 86 6.72 -21.27 6.99
CA ASP A 86 7.38 -22.07 5.95
C ASP A 86 6.66 -21.98 4.59
N LYS A 87 6.43 -20.74 4.11
CA LYS A 87 5.59 -20.50 2.93
C LYS A 87 6.23 -19.57 1.92
N MET A 88 6.22 -19.99 0.66
CA MET A 88 6.54 -19.17 -0.51
C MET A 88 5.34 -18.33 -0.92
N SER A 89 5.58 -17.04 -1.13
CA SER A 89 4.59 -16.07 -1.59
C SER A 89 5.18 -15.19 -2.69
N ILE A 90 4.33 -14.36 -3.28
CA ILE A 90 4.70 -13.42 -4.33
C ILE A 90 4.31 -12.02 -3.87
N LEU A 91 5.15 -11.04 -4.12
CA LEU A 91 4.87 -9.63 -3.90
C LEU A 91 4.44 -8.97 -5.22
N LEU A 92 3.32 -8.26 -5.17
CA LEU A 92 2.84 -7.44 -6.29
C LEU A 92 2.86 -5.94 -5.92
N PRO A 93 3.23 -5.06 -6.87
CA PRO A 93 3.21 -3.61 -6.63
C PRO A 93 1.78 -3.07 -6.65
N LEU A 94 1.33 -2.45 -5.55
CA LEU A 94 0.13 -1.64 -5.57
C LEU A 94 0.48 -0.16 -5.72
N SER A 95 -0.22 0.49 -6.63
CA SER A 95 -0.26 1.94 -6.79
C SER A 95 -1.70 2.41 -6.67
N PHE A 96 -1.93 3.42 -5.85
CA PHE A 96 -3.24 4.02 -5.64
C PHE A 96 -3.39 5.33 -6.42
N SER A 97 -2.27 6.00 -6.71
CA SER A 97 -2.23 7.16 -7.58
C SER A 97 -2.33 6.80 -9.08
N SER A 98 -2.40 7.85 -9.93
CA SER A 98 -2.31 7.69 -11.39
C SER A 98 -0.91 7.28 -11.85
N ASP A 99 0.11 7.50 -11.03
CA ASP A 99 1.48 7.05 -11.28
C ASP A 99 1.59 5.52 -11.21
N THR A 100 2.59 4.98 -11.91
CA THR A 100 2.96 3.55 -11.89
C THR A 100 3.90 3.18 -10.74
N ASN A 101 4.38 4.19 -9.99
CA ASN A 101 5.20 3.97 -8.80
C ASN A 101 4.43 3.19 -7.73
N ALA A 102 5.03 2.11 -7.26
CA ALA A 102 4.44 1.30 -6.21
C ALA A 102 4.55 2.04 -4.87
N GLU A 103 3.52 1.92 -4.05
CA GLU A 103 3.46 2.55 -2.73
C GLU A 103 3.48 1.51 -1.61
N VAL A 104 2.85 0.34 -1.87
CA VAL A 104 2.85 -0.81 -0.97
C VAL A 104 2.98 -2.10 -1.78
N ALA A 105 3.42 -3.17 -1.12
CA ALA A 105 3.51 -4.50 -1.71
C ALA A 105 2.35 -5.37 -1.23
N LEU A 106 1.58 -5.94 -2.16
CA LEU A 106 0.58 -6.95 -1.87
C LEU A 106 1.25 -8.32 -1.79
N VAL A 107 1.10 -9.01 -0.66
CA VAL A 107 1.49 -10.41 -0.53
C VAL A 107 0.41 -11.26 -1.16
N VAL A 108 0.80 -12.15 -2.06
CA VAL A 108 -0.08 -13.05 -2.79
C VAL A 108 0.41 -14.48 -2.60
N GLU A 109 -0.53 -15.34 -2.23
CA GLU A 109 -0.29 -16.75 -1.93
C GLU A 109 -1.21 -17.61 -2.78
N ARG A 110 -0.68 -18.73 -3.28
CA ARG A 110 -1.52 -19.74 -3.92
C ARG A 110 -2.11 -20.66 -2.86
N ASN A 111 -3.41 -20.87 -2.92
CA ASN A 111 -4.08 -21.90 -2.15
C ASN A 111 -4.03 -23.21 -2.95
N GLU A 112 -3.36 -24.23 -2.41
CA GLU A 112 -3.18 -25.51 -3.09
C GLU A 112 -4.49 -26.31 -3.26
N VAL A 113 -5.47 -26.11 -2.38
CA VAL A 113 -6.75 -26.85 -2.45
C VAL A 113 -7.68 -26.20 -3.47
N SER A 114 -7.91 -24.89 -3.35
CA SER A 114 -8.85 -24.18 -4.22
C SER A 114 -8.24 -23.75 -5.55
N GLN A 115 -6.92 -23.86 -5.70
CA GLN A 115 -6.16 -23.41 -6.87
C GLN A 115 -6.31 -21.92 -7.16
N LYS A 116 -6.74 -21.13 -6.17
CA LYS A 116 -6.93 -19.69 -6.26
C LYS A 116 -5.81 -18.95 -5.54
N TYR A 117 -5.53 -17.74 -6.00
CA TYR A 117 -4.65 -16.82 -5.29
C TYR A 117 -5.43 -16.02 -4.25
N THR A 118 -4.84 -15.89 -3.07
CA THR A 118 -5.36 -15.07 -1.96
C THR A 118 -4.31 -14.05 -1.57
N ALA A 119 -4.75 -12.88 -1.12
CA ALA A 119 -3.85 -11.83 -0.68
C ALA A 119 -4.03 -11.56 0.83
N PRO A 120 -3.26 -12.24 1.70
CA PRO A 120 -3.50 -12.19 3.15
C PRO A 120 -3.07 -10.86 3.78
N THR A 121 -2.14 -10.13 3.17
CA THR A 121 -1.64 -8.89 3.74
C THR A 121 -1.00 -7.99 2.68
N ILE A 122 -0.89 -6.71 3.04
CA ILE A 122 -0.04 -5.73 2.37
C ILE A 122 1.13 -5.38 3.29
N LEU A 123 2.27 -5.02 2.70
CA LEU A 123 3.50 -4.65 3.39
C LEU A 123 3.99 -3.29 2.92
N PRO A 124 4.55 -2.47 3.83
CA PRO A 124 5.39 -1.34 3.44
C PRO A 124 6.57 -1.83 2.58
N LEU A 125 6.97 -1.03 1.59
CA LEU A 125 8.03 -1.42 0.64
C LEU A 125 9.36 -1.76 1.31
N THR A 126 9.70 -1.07 2.40
CA THR A 126 10.92 -1.34 3.19
C THR A 126 10.92 -2.75 3.78
N ILE A 127 9.79 -3.18 4.36
CA ILE A 127 9.61 -4.53 4.90
C ILE A 127 9.54 -5.57 3.78
N ALA A 128 8.84 -5.26 2.69
CA ALA A 128 8.74 -6.12 1.52
C ALA A 128 10.13 -6.41 0.91
N TYR A 129 10.96 -5.37 0.77
CA TYR A 129 12.34 -5.48 0.28
C TYR A 129 13.21 -6.33 1.22
N ALA A 130 13.12 -6.09 2.53
CA ALA A 130 13.86 -6.87 3.53
C ALA A 130 13.50 -8.36 3.45
N ASN A 131 12.22 -8.70 3.32
CA ASN A 131 11.76 -10.08 3.22
C ASN A 131 12.15 -10.72 1.88
N ALA A 132 12.02 -10.00 0.76
CA ALA A 132 12.37 -10.50 -0.57
C ALA A 132 13.86 -10.88 -0.69
N ARG A 133 14.73 -10.12 0.00
CA ARG A 133 16.18 -10.37 0.04
C ARG A 133 16.60 -11.73 0.60
N LEU A 134 15.72 -12.39 1.35
CA LEU A 134 15.98 -13.74 1.85
C LEU A 134 16.04 -14.78 0.73
N VAL A 135 15.37 -14.52 -0.39
CA VAL A 135 15.22 -15.48 -1.51
C VAL A 135 15.98 -15.01 -2.75
N CYS A 136 15.90 -13.72 -3.09
CA CYS A 136 16.52 -13.17 -4.28
C CYS A 136 17.05 -11.76 -4.00
N LYS A 137 17.95 -11.22 -4.83
CA LYS A 137 18.20 -9.78 -4.82
C LYS A 137 17.09 -9.13 -5.66
N PRO A 138 16.08 -8.47 -5.05
CA PRO A 138 15.06 -7.78 -5.85
C PRO A 138 15.73 -6.60 -6.54
N GLU A 139 16.03 -6.76 -7.82
CA GLU A 139 16.39 -5.68 -8.76
C GLU A 139 15.21 -5.46 -9.71
N SER A 140 14.07 -5.12 -9.11
CA SER A 140 12.87 -4.75 -9.84
C SER A 140 12.81 -3.23 -9.99
N ASP A 141 12.10 -2.77 -11.02
CA ASP A 141 11.86 -1.35 -11.27
C ASP A 141 11.14 -0.67 -10.09
N TRP A 142 10.26 -1.40 -9.40
CA TRP A 142 9.44 -0.87 -8.29
C TRP A 142 9.93 -1.23 -6.88
N LEU A 143 10.79 -2.24 -6.71
CA LEU A 143 11.28 -2.68 -5.40
C LEU A 143 12.79 -2.89 -5.45
N ASN A 144 13.52 -1.90 -4.93
CA ASN A 144 14.98 -1.85 -4.92
C ASN A 144 15.48 -1.04 -3.71
N GLN A 145 16.79 -0.82 -3.59
CA GLN A 145 17.39 -0.14 -2.43
C GLN A 145 16.90 1.31 -2.23
N ARG A 146 16.35 1.96 -3.26
CA ARG A 146 15.83 3.34 -3.16
C ARG A 146 14.64 3.47 -2.22
N VAL A 147 14.02 2.38 -1.79
CA VAL A 147 12.94 2.40 -0.77
C VAL A 147 13.39 2.96 0.59
N PHE A 148 14.70 3.09 0.81
CA PHE A 148 15.28 3.71 2.00
C PHE A 148 15.73 5.16 1.77
N GLU A 149 15.69 5.66 0.53
CA GLU A 149 15.99 7.05 0.23
C GLU A 149 14.79 7.92 0.66
N PRO A 150 15.02 9.07 1.30
CA PRO A 150 13.94 10.00 1.59
C PRO A 150 13.34 10.47 0.26
N SER A 151 12.00 10.41 0.15
CA SER A 151 11.28 10.87 -1.03
C SER A 151 11.49 12.38 -1.22
N THR A 152 12.29 12.78 -2.20
CA THR A 152 12.60 14.19 -2.51
C THR A 152 11.45 14.95 -3.18
N GLN A 153 10.21 14.46 -3.14
CA GLN A 153 9.09 15.00 -3.93
C GLN A 153 8.32 16.18 -3.30
N ASP A 154 8.86 16.84 -2.27
CA ASP A 154 8.28 18.04 -1.67
C ASP A 154 9.22 19.27 -1.75
N THR A 155 9.85 19.54 -2.90
CA THR A 155 10.49 20.86 -3.13
C THR A 155 10.71 21.19 -4.61
N GLU A 156 9.64 21.39 -5.38
CA GLU A 156 9.69 22.26 -6.56
C GLU A 156 8.49 23.22 -6.50
N ILE A 157 8.58 24.23 -5.61
CA ILE A 157 7.89 25.49 -5.85
C ILE A 157 8.76 26.22 -6.86
N ASP A 158 8.31 26.21 -8.11
CA ASP A 158 8.86 26.98 -9.21
C ASP A 158 8.88 28.47 -8.79
N THR A 159 10.06 28.98 -8.45
CA THR A 159 10.28 30.38 -8.05
C THR A 159 10.70 31.27 -9.23
N ASN A 160 10.54 30.80 -10.47
CA ASN A 160 10.97 31.55 -11.65
C ASN A 160 9.90 32.40 -12.35
N ASP A 161 8.67 32.50 -11.83
CA ASP A 161 7.64 33.39 -12.40
C ASP A 161 7.37 34.66 -11.58
N ILE A 162 8.39 35.21 -10.91
CA ILE A 162 8.36 36.59 -10.40
C ILE A 162 9.57 37.37 -10.92
N ASN A 163 9.61 37.59 -12.24
CA ASN A 163 10.28 38.74 -12.88
C ASN A 163 10.03 38.75 -14.40
N VAL A 164 8.86 39.23 -14.82
CA VAL A 164 8.69 40.12 -16.00
C VAL A 164 7.49 41.02 -15.75
#